data_AF-A0A396IIT7-F1
#
_entry.id   AF-A0A396IIT7-F1
#
_cell.length_a   1.000
_cell.length_b   1.000
_cell.length_c   1.000
_cell.angle_alpha   90.00
_cell.angle_beta   90.00
_cell.angle_gamma   90.00
#
_symmetry.space_group_name_H-M   'P 1'
#
loop_
_entity.id
_entity.type
_entity.pdbx_description
1 polymer ?
#
loop_
_entity_poly.entity_id
_entity_poly.type
_entity_poly.pdbx_seq_one_letter_code
_entity_poly.pdbx_strand_id
1 'polypeptide(L)'
;MAESLLFGVAESFIGKLASVAVQEASLSLSVYKDLQEIKKTVSLVKAVLLDAEQKQWQNNELREWLKQIKRVFYDAEDVIDDFECEALRKHVINTSGSIRRKIVQNYVEDTSLKSDMIGTRYHTSNK
;
A
#
# COMPACT_ATOMS: atom_id res chain seq x y z
N MET A 1 -29.11 10.22 -13.61
CA MET A 1 -27.68 10.00 -13.34
C MET A 1 -27.55 9.38 -11.96
N ALA A 2 -27.81 8.09 -11.87
CA ALA A 2 -27.51 7.29 -10.69
C ALA A 2 -26.62 6.19 -11.23
N GLU A 3 -25.32 6.46 -11.29
CA GLU A 3 -24.36 5.37 -11.38
C GLU A 3 -24.52 4.58 -10.09
N SER A 4 -25.37 3.56 -10.15
CA SER A 4 -25.16 2.27 -9.52
C SER A 4 -24.24 2.26 -8.30
N LEU A 5 -24.79 2.16 -7.10
CA LEU A 5 -23.96 2.09 -5.89
C LEU A 5 -22.98 0.90 -5.93
N LEU A 6 -23.28 -0.16 -6.68
CA LEU A 6 -22.43 -1.35 -6.76
C LEU A 6 -21.36 -1.24 -7.86
N PHE A 7 -21.68 -0.65 -9.02
CA PHE A 7 -20.68 -0.34 -10.04
C PHE A 7 -19.64 0.65 -9.51
N GLY A 8 -20.09 1.69 -8.79
CA GLY A 8 -19.18 2.66 -8.18
C GLY A 8 -18.24 2.02 -7.15
N VAL A 9 -18.74 1.07 -6.36
CA VAL A 9 -17.89 0.27 -5.44
C VAL A 9 -16.87 -0.54 -6.24
N ALA A 10 -17.28 -1.23 -7.31
CA ALA A 10 -16.35 -1.99 -8.15
C ALA A 10 -15.27 -1.09 -8.81
N GLU A 11 -15.62 0.13 -9.24
CA GLU A 11 -14.64 1.09 -9.76
C GLU A 11 -13.65 1.57 -8.70
N SER A 12 -14.15 1.91 -7.51
CA SER A 12 -13.30 2.32 -6.39
C SER A 12 -12.30 1.21 -6.04
N PHE A 13 -12.80 -0.03 -5.94
CA PHE A 13 -11.98 -1.20 -5.66
C PHE A 13 -10.89 -1.45 -6.71
N ILE A 14 -11.23 -1.34 -8.02
CA ILE A 14 -10.25 -1.43 -9.10
C ILE A 14 -9.17 -0.35 -8.97
N GLY A 15 -9.56 0.86 -8.57
CA GLY A 15 -8.63 1.97 -8.33
C GLY A 15 -7.63 1.64 -7.21
N LYS A 16 -8.13 1.17 -6.06
CA LYS A 16 -7.30 0.74 -4.93
C LYS A 16 -6.35 -0.41 -5.32
N LEU A 17 -6.86 -1.45 -5.98
CA LEU A 17 -6.04 -2.56 -6.50
C LEU A 17 -4.93 -2.08 -7.43
N ALA A 18 -5.23 -1.14 -8.32
CA ALA A 18 -4.23 -0.60 -9.25
C ALA A 18 -3.13 0.16 -8.50
N SER A 19 -3.48 0.93 -7.47
CA SER A 19 -2.52 1.62 -6.60
C SER A 19 -1.57 0.62 -5.91
N VAL A 20 -2.13 -0.39 -5.24
CA VAL A 20 -1.32 -1.42 -4.54
C VAL A 20 -0.47 -2.23 -5.52
N ALA A 21 -1.01 -2.59 -6.69
CA ALA A 21 -0.25 -3.31 -7.70
C ALA A 21 0.99 -2.52 -8.17
N VAL A 22 0.90 -1.19 -8.29
CA VAL A 22 2.04 -0.35 -8.65
C VAL A 22 3.09 -0.35 -7.53
N GLN A 23 2.67 -0.33 -6.26
CA GLN A 23 3.61 -0.41 -5.12
C GLN A 23 4.31 -1.77 -5.07
N GLU A 24 3.56 -2.87 -5.20
CA GLU A 24 4.07 -4.24 -5.10
C GLU A 24 4.86 -4.71 -6.32
N ALA A 25 4.67 -4.10 -7.51
CA ALA A 25 5.49 -4.41 -8.68
C ALA A 25 7.00 -4.28 -8.41
N SER A 26 7.38 -3.45 -7.43
CA SER A 26 8.77 -3.26 -7.01
C SER A 26 9.25 -4.23 -5.91
N LEU A 27 8.33 -4.93 -5.24
CA LEU A 27 8.59 -5.74 -4.04
C LEU A 27 8.40 -7.25 -4.29
N SER A 28 7.38 -7.64 -5.06
CA SER A 28 7.05 -9.05 -5.31
C SER A 28 6.30 -9.26 -6.63
N LEU A 29 6.92 -10.03 -7.54
CA LEU A 29 6.32 -10.40 -8.82
C LEU A 29 5.09 -11.32 -8.65
N SER A 30 5.06 -12.16 -7.60
CA SER A 30 3.93 -13.06 -7.36
C SER A 30 2.68 -12.27 -6.95
N VAL A 31 2.83 -11.41 -5.94
CA VAL A 31 1.73 -10.58 -5.43
C VAL A 31 1.20 -9.66 -6.52
N TYR A 32 2.09 -9.08 -7.33
CA TYR A 32 1.67 -8.29 -8.49
C TYR A 32 0.79 -9.08 -9.47
N LYS A 33 1.12 -10.34 -9.77
CA LYS A 33 0.30 -11.17 -10.67
C LYS A 33 -1.08 -11.46 -10.08
N ASP A 34 -1.13 -11.81 -8.79
CA ASP A 34 -2.39 -12.07 -8.09
C ASP A 34 -3.30 -10.83 -8.12
N LEU A 35 -2.76 -9.64 -7.84
CA LEU A 35 -3.49 -8.37 -7.92
C LEU A 35 -4.00 -8.08 -9.34
N GLN A 36 -3.23 -8.40 -10.38
CA GLN A 36 -3.68 -8.25 -11.76
C GLN A 36 -4.81 -9.22 -12.12
N GLU A 37 -4.77 -10.46 -11.61
CA GLU A 37 -5.86 -11.41 -11.80
C GLU A 37 -7.14 -10.97 -11.10
N ILE A 38 -7.04 -10.52 -9.85
CA ILE A 38 -8.20 -9.97 -9.11
C ILE A 38 -8.79 -8.78 -9.87
N LYS A 39 -7.95 -7.85 -10.35
CA LYS A 39 -8.41 -6.70 -11.13
C LYS A 39 -9.17 -7.11 -12.40
N LYS A 40 -8.68 -8.12 -13.13
CA LYS A 40 -9.36 -8.66 -14.32
C LYS A 40 -10.72 -9.26 -13.95
N THR A 41 -10.77 -10.09 -12.91
CA THR A 41 -12.00 -10.71 -12.43
C THR A 41 -13.03 -9.66 -12.04
N VAL A 42 -12.63 -8.64 -11.28
CA VAL A 42 -13.53 -7.54 -10.89
C VAL A 42 -14.01 -6.76 -12.11
N SER A 43 -13.16 -6.55 -13.12
CA SER A 43 -13.55 -5.86 -14.35
C SER A 43 -14.62 -6.64 -15.13
N LEU A 44 -14.53 -7.98 -15.13
CA LEU A 44 -15.56 -8.85 -15.70
C LEU A 44 -16.86 -8.77 -14.89
N VAL A 45 -16.77 -8.84 -13.56
CA VAL A 45 -17.94 -8.68 -12.68
C VAL A 45 -18.60 -7.32 -12.92
N LYS A 46 -17.83 -6.23 -13.03
CA LYS A 46 -18.32 -4.88 -13.31
C LYS A 46 -19.14 -4.82 -14.60
N ALA A 47 -18.71 -5.50 -15.66
CA ALA A 47 -19.46 -5.55 -16.92
C ALA A 47 -20.83 -6.21 -16.73
N VAL A 48 -20.90 -7.30 -15.96
CA VAL A 48 -22.16 -8.00 -15.65
C VAL A 48 -23.05 -7.20 -14.70
N LEU A 49 -22.46 -6.43 -13.78
CA LEU A 49 -23.18 -5.62 -12.81
C LEU A 49 -24.04 -4.52 -13.47
N LEU A 50 -23.54 -3.90 -14.54
CA LEU A 50 -24.32 -2.90 -15.30
C LEU A 50 -25.63 -3.48 -15.85
N ASP A 51 -25.56 -4.67 -16.43
CA ASP A 51 -26.73 -5.36 -17.00
C ASP A 51 -27.67 -5.90 -15.91
N ALA A 52 -27.09 -6.41 -14.82
CA ALA A 52 -27.83 -6.96 -13.69
C ALA A 52 -28.62 -5.87 -12.95
N GLU A 53 -28.06 -4.67 -12.81
CA GLU A 53 -28.71 -3.62 -12.06
C GLU A 53 -29.94 -3.04 -12.74
N GLN A 54 -29.96 -2.99 -14.08
CA GLN A 54 -31.16 -2.61 -14.82
C GLN A 54 -32.32 -3.60 -14.59
N LYS A 55 -31.98 -4.88 -14.38
CA LYS A 55 -32.95 -5.99 -14.24
C LYS A 55 -33.33 -6.27 -12.78
N GLN A 56 -32.62 -5.71 -11.79
CA GLN A 56 -32.80 -6.04 -10.38
C GLN A 56 -34.20 -5.72 -9.83
N TRP A 57 -34.86 -4.69 -10.39
CA TRP A 57 -36.14 -4.20 -9.89
C TRP A 57 -37.29 -5.20 -10.06
N GLN A 58 -37.11 -6.16 -10.97
CA GLN A 58 -38.12 -7.16 -11.30
C GLN A 58 -37.75 -8.56 -10.78
N ASN A 59 -36.57 -8.72 -10.18
CA ASN A 59 -36.07 -10.01 -9.73
C ASN A 59 -35.46 -9.93 -8.32
N ASN A 60 -36.18 -10.47 -7.33
CA ASN A 60 -35.76 -10.50 -5.93
C ASN A 60 -34.49 -11.34 -5.70
N GLU A 61 -34.32 -12.44 -6.43
CA GLU A 61 -33.13 -13.30 -6.34
C GLU A 61 -31.89 -12.55 -6.82
N LEU A 62 -32.01 -11.87 -7.96
CA LEU A 62 -30.94 -11.03 -8.51
C LEU A 62 -30.56 -9.90 -7.53
N ARG A 63 -31.54 -9.27 -6.89
CA ARG A 63 -31.29 -8.24 -5.88
C ARG A 63 -30.51 -8.78 -4.68
N GLU A 64 -30.80 -9.99 -4.23
CA GLU A 64 -30.06 -10.61 -3.13
C GLU A 64 -28.64 -11.00 -3.54
N TRP A 65 -28.47 -11.50 -4.76
CA TRP A 65 -27.16 -11.77 -5.36
C TRP A 65 -26.29 -10.50 -5.43
N LEU A 66 -26.85 -9.37 -5.86
CA LEU A 66 -26.13 -8.09 -5.92
C LEU A 66 -25.68 -7.61 -4.52
N LYS A 67 -26.49 -7.82 -3.49
CA LYS A 67 -26.09 -7.50 -2.11
C LYS A 67 -24.93 -8.37 -1.62
N GLN A 68 -24.92 -9.65 -1.96
CA GLN A 68 -23.83 -10.56 -1.60
C GLN A 68 -22.53 -10.15 -2.29
N ILE A 69 -22.58 -9.85 -3.59
CA ILE A 69 -21.42 -9.31 -4.32
C ILE A 69 -20.91 -8.03 -3.63
N LYS A 70 -21.81 -7.12 -3.22
CA LYS A 70 -21.42 -5.91 -2.51
C LYS A 70 -20.66 -6.18 -1.22
N ARG A 71 -21.08 -7.19 -0.43
CA ARG A 71 -20.36 -7.57 0.79
C ARG A 71 -18.96 -8.10 0.49
N VAL A 72 -18.83 -8.95 -0.53
CA VAL A 72 -17.53 -9.47 -0.96
C VAL A 72 -16.57 -8.35 -1.36
N PHE A 73 -17.07 -7.29 -2.01
CA PHE A 73 -16.26 -6.11 -2.30
C PHE A 73 -15.75 -5.42 -1.03
N TYR A 74 -16.61 -5.23 -0.02
CA TYR A 74 -16.19 -4.64 1.25
C TYR A 74 -15.17 -5.51 1.99
N ASP A 75 -15.41 -6.81 2.07
CA ASP A 75 -14.46 -7.74 2.70
C ASP A 75 -13.10 -7.71 2.00
N ALA A 76 -13.09 -7.56 0.67
CA ALA A 76 -11.87 -7.46 -0.11
C ALA A 76 -11.19 -6.08 0.01
N GLU A 77 -11.97 -4.99 0.15
CA GLU A 77 -11.45 -3.65 0.43
C GLU A 77 -10.70 -3.62 1.75
N ASP A 78 -11.25 -4.23 2.79
CA ASP A 78 -10.60 -4.31 4.11
C ASP A 78 -9.22 -4.97 4.02
N VAL A 79 -9.09 -6.05 3.23
CA VAL A 79 -7.80 -6.73 3.00
C VAL A 79 -6.79 -5.84 2.26
N ILE A 80 -7.26 -5.05 1.29
CA ILE A 80 -6.38 -4.10 0.58
C ILE A 80 -5.94 -2.97 1.50
N ASP A 81 -6.86 -2.43 2.30
CA ASP A 81 -6.59 -1.33 3.22
C ASP A 81 -5.59 -1.77 4.31
N ASP A 82 -5.70 -3.02 4.81
CA ASP A 82 -4.71 -3.63 5.70
C ASP A 82 -3.33 -3.76 5.03
N PHE A 83 -3.30 -4.11 3.74
CA PHE A 83 -2.07 -4.22 2.98
C PHE A 83 -1.37 -2.86 2.81
N GLU A 84 -2.13 -1.82 2.44
CA GLU A 84 -1.63 -0.44 2.35
C GLU A 84 -1.12 0.05 3.71
N CYS A 85 -1.85 -0.25 4.79
CA CYS A 85 -1.45 0.09 6.15
C CYS A 85 -0.11 -0.54 6.53
N GLU A 86 0.07 -1.84 6.26
CA GLU A 86 1.34 -2.54 6.55
C GLU A 86 2.48 -2.06 5.66
N ALA A 87 2.22 -1.72 4.39
CA ALA A 87 3.21 -1.13 3.49
C ALA A 87 3.71 0.23 4.03
N LEU A 88 2.80 1.10 4.47
CA LEU A 88 3.14 2.37 5.12
C LEU A 88 3.93 2.13 6.42
N ARG A 89 3.51 1.16 7.24
CA ARG A 89 4.21 0.81 8.48
C ARG A 89 5.65 0.41 8.22
N LYS A 90 5.89 -0.46 7.24
CA LYS A 90 7.24 -0.87 6.80
C LYS A 90 8.06 0.33 6.30
N HIS A 91 7.47 1.21 5.50
CA HIS A 91 8.16 2.42 5.02
C HIS A 91 8.63 3.30 6.18
N VAL A 92 7.75 3.56 7.16
CA VAL A 92 8.09 4.38 8.33
C VAL A 92 9.21 3.73 9.14
N ILE A 93 9.11 2.43 9.45
CA ILE A 93 10.14 1.70 10.20
C ILE A 93 11.50 1.77 9.50
N ASN A 94 11.53 1.53 8.18
CA ASN A 94 12.77 1.58 7.40
C ASN A 94 13.38 2.99 7.39
N THR A 95 12.54 4.02 7.28
CA THR A 95 12.97 5.42 7.28
C THR A 95 13.52 5.83 8.65
N SER A 96 12.81 5.52 9.73
CA SER A 96 13.26 5.82 11.10
C SER A 96 14.54 5.08 11.46
N GLY A 97 14.68 3.82 11.03
CA GLY A 97 15.92 3.05 11.20
C GLY A 97 17.10 3.64 10.42
N SER A 98 16.85 4.22 9.25
CA SER A 98 17.85 4.95 8.46
C SER A 98 18.28 6.26 9.15
N ILE A 99 17.31 7.04 9.66
CA ILE A 99 17.58 8.28 10.40
C ILE A 99 18.39 7.98 11.67
N ARG A 100 17.99 6.98 12.47
CA ARG A 100 18.72 6.58 13.68
C ARG A 100 20.17 6.22 13.36
N ARG A 101 20.41 5.41 12.31
CA ARG A 101 21.78 5.04 11.90
C ARG A 101 22.62 6.25 11.51
N LYS A 102 22.05 7.17 10.72
CA LYS A 102 22.75 8.41 10.32
C LYS A 102 23.10 9.28 11.53
N ILE A 103 22.20 9.42 12.50
CA ILE A 103 22.48 10.16 13.74
C ILE A 103 23.65 9.52 14.49
N VAL A 104 23.59 8.21 14.75
CA VAL A 104 24.67 7.50 15.47
C VAL A 104 26.00 7.63 14.74
N GLN A 105 26.01 7.49 13.41
CA GLN A 105 27.21 7.64 12.61
C GLN A 105 27.82 9.05 12.72
N ASN A 106 26.99 10.09 12.61
CA ASN A 106 27.46 11.48 12.76
C ASN A 106 28.04 11.75 14.15
N TYR A 107 27.41 11.22 15.21
CA TYR A 107 27.92 11.36 16.57
C TYR A 107 29.26 10.65 16.77
N VAL A 108 29.44 9.45 16.20
CA VAL A 108 30.70 8.70 16.27
C VAL A 108 31.81 9.43 15.52
N GLU A 109 31.51 9.96 14.32
CA GLU A 109 32.45 10.75 13.53
C GLU A 109 32.87 12.04 14.26
N ASP A 110 31.92 12.76 14.87
CA ASP A 110 32.21 13.95 15.69
C ASP A 110 33.08 13.65 16.91
N THR A 111 32.86 12.49 17.56
CA THR A 111 33.69 12.09 18.71
C THR A 111 35.12 11.72 18.29
N SER A 112 35.30 11.06 17.14
CA SER A 112 36.64 10.77 16.59
C SER A 112 37.38 12.05 16.17
N LEU A 113 36.70 12.99 15.51
CA LEU A 113 37.29 14.27 15.13
C LEU A 113 37.75 15.08 16.35
N LYS A 114 36.98 15.04 17.45
CA LYS A 114 37.37 15.67 18.72
C LYS A 114 38.57 15.01 19.39
N SER A 115 38.68 13.68 19.37
CA SER A 115 39.84 13.01 19.98
C SER A 115 41.14 13.31 19.23
N ASP A 116 41.09 13.39 17.90
CA ASP A 116 42.24 13.70 17.06
C ASP A 116 42.72 15.15 17.23
N MET A 117 41.79 16.09 17.44
CA MET A 117 42.12 17.48 17.78
C MET A 117 42.77 17.65 19.17
N ILE A 118 42.48 16.77 20.13
CA ILE A 118 43.06 16.84 21.48
C ILE A 118 44.43 16.13 21.52
N GLY A 119 44.61 15.05 20.75
CA GLY A 119 45.88 14.32 20.65
C GLY A 119 47.02 15.11 20.00
N THR A 120 46.70 16.07 19.13
CA THR A 120 47.70 16.90 18.43
C THR A 120 48.27 18.06 19.27
N ARG A 121 47.77 18.31 20.48
CA ARG A 121 48.21 19.43 21.33
C ARG A 121 49.34 19.09 22.31
N TYR A 122 49.86 17.86 22.31
CA TYR A 122 50.96 17.43 23.21
C TYR A 122 52.33 17.26 22.51
N HIS A 123 52.56 17.86 21.34
CA HIS A 123 53.81 17.71 20.59
C HIS A 123 54.47 19.02 20.13
N THR A 124 54.42 20.09 20.94
CA THR A 124 55.29 21.27 20.74
C THR A 124 55.79 21.84 22.07
N SER A 125 56.61 21.09 22.81
CA SER A 125 57.55 21.66 23.77
C SER A 125 58.61 20.64 24.17
N ASN A 126 59.56 20.36 23.27
CA ASN A 126 60.93 19.99 23.64
C ASN A 126 61.83 19.90 22.39
N LYS A 127 62.37 21.03 21.97
CA LYS A 127 63.79 21.26 21.66
C LYS A 127 63.98 22.61 20.98
#